data_AF-A0A7V6B7A1-F1
#
_entry.id   AF-A0A7V6B7A1-F1
#
_cell.length_a   1.000
_cell.length_b   1.000
_cell.length_c   1.000
_cell.angle_alpha   90.00
_cell.angle_beta   90.00
_cell.angle_gamma   90.00
#
_symmetry.space_group_name_H-M   'P 1'
#
loop_
_entity.id
_entity.type
_entity.pdbx_description
1 polymer ?
#
loop_
_entity_poly.entity_id
_entity_poly.type
_entity_poly.pdbx_seq_one_letter_code
_entity_poly.pdbx_strand_id
1 'polypeptide(L)'
;MKKTILILCSALIVSRFALAQTEKPQFYDGQAKVDLDGDGTADLVSLEVPENSTGDFLLKINDKSVKGRLSDTPTGFFITDIDSSDRLTEVLVYTPGPSDDDEYLVYQYDGKKIWELGHLSRWPLFLGNGIVYVKDWMGFWEKVEKFVLNKKERRLQRIPQELYYVGVKTTVSQSFPIYQRPKSPVVIANLKVGSSIEVLAWLPQFEKDDYSEQWYLIRTEHGLLGYAPLKGIKVTNLPWAD
;
A
#
# COMPACT_ATOMS: atom_id res chain seq x y z
N MET A 1 -19.03 50.45 48.13
CA MET A 1 -19.65 49.45 47.24
C MET A 1 -18.56 48.69 46.50
N LYS A 2 -18.31 47.42 46.87
CA LYS A 2 -17.31 46.56 46.24
C LYS A 2 -17.87 46.02 44.91
N LYS A 3 -17.19 46.25 43.79
CA LYS A 3 -17.47 45.57 42.52
C LYS A 3 -16.48 44.42 42.37
N THR A 4 -16.98 43.20 42.46
CA THR A 4 -16.25 41.97 42.14
C THR A 4 -16.16 41.85 40.61
N ILE A 5 -14.96 41.86 40.06
CA ILE A 5 -14.70 41.54 38.65
C ILE A 5 -14.38 40.05 38.58
N LEU A 6 -15.25 39.29 37.92
CA LEU A 6 -15.05 37.88 37.60
C LEU A 6 -14.22 37.82 36.31
N ILE A 7 -12.95 37.40 36.37
CA ILE A 7 -12.14 37.14 35.18
C ILE A 7 -12.39 35.69 34.78
N LEU A 8 -13.13 35.51 33.68
CA LEU A 8 -13.31 34.21 33.03
C LEU A 8 -12.07 33.97 32.14
N CYS A 9 -11.11 33.17 32.59
CA CYS A 9 -10.05 32.64 31.73
C CYS A 9 -10.61 31.49 30.90
N SER A 10 -11.04 31.77 29.68
CA SER A 10 -11.33 30.75 28.68
C SER A 10 -10.02 30.11 28.21
N ALA A 11 -9.78 28.85 28.60
CA ALA A 11 -8.70 28.05 28.06
C ALA A 11 -9.02 27.71 26.59
N LEU A 12 -8.28 28.32 25.67
CA LEU A 12 -8.26 27.92 24.26
C LEU A 12 -7.50 26.58 24.16
N ILE A 13 -8.25 25.48 24.06
CA ILE A 13 -7.70 24.21 23.60
C ILE A 13 -7.44 24.39 22.10
N VAL A 14 -6.21 24.75 21.75
CA VAL A 14 -5.76 24.71 20.36
C VAL A 14 -5.49 23.24 20.03
N SER A 15 -6.49 22.56 19.45
CA SER A 15 -6.24 21.25 18.85
C SER A 15 -5.27 21.45 17.69
N ARG A 16 -4.00 21.12 17.90
CA ARG A 16 -3.04 20.98 16.81
C ARG A 16 -3.41 19.72 16.04
N PHE A 17 -4.25 19.86 15.03
CA PHE A 17 -4.22 18.92 13.91
C PHE A 17 -2.91 19.21 13.17
N ALA A 18 -1.83 18.55 13.61
CA ALA A 18 -0.67 18.41 12.77
C ALA A 18 -1.14 17.62 11.55
N LEU A 19 -1.09 18.24 10.37
CA LEU A 19 -1.10 17.49 9.13
C LEU A 19 0.06 16.51 9.23
N ALA A 20 -0.23 15.20 9.27
CA ALA A 20 0.79 14.18 9.20
C ALA A 20 1.58 14.43 7.90
N GLN A 21 2.81 14.91 8.05
CA GLN A 21 3.73 14.96 6.93
C GLN A 21 4.10 13.51 6.64
N THR A 22 3.89 13.08 5.40
CA THR A 22 4.39 11.79 4.94
C THR A 22 5.92 11.88 4.93
N GLU A 23 6.57 11.38 5.97
CA GLU A 23 8.01 11.24 5.97
C GLU A 23 8.40 10.15 4.96
N LYS A 24 9.42 10.45 4.14
CA LYS A 24 9.95 9.45 3.21
C LYS A 24 10.79 8.46 4.02
N PRO A 25 10.61 7.14 3.86
CA PRO A 25 11.44 6.15 4.51
C PRO A 25 12.92 6.39 4.20
N GLN A 26 13.77 6.28 5.21
CA GLN A 26 15.22 6.44 5.05
C GLN A 26 15.87 5.08 4.81
N PHE A 27 16.64 4.93 3.73
CA PHE A 27 17.32 3.68 3.36
C PHE A 27 18.73 3.57 3.99
N TYR A 28 19.10 2.35 4.37
CA TYR A 28 20.42 1.97 4.88
C TYR A 28 20.85 0.63 4.28
N ASP A 29 22.11 0.55 3.82
CA ASP A 29 22.71 -0.62 3.17
C ASP A 29 23.52 -1.53 4.12
N GLY A 30 23.38 -1.33 5.45
CA GLY A 30 24.06 -2.20 6.41
C GLY A 30 23.75 -1.91 7.88
N GLN A 31 23.96 -0.69 8.35
CA GLN A 31 23.76 -0.32 9.76
C GLN A 31 23.16 1.07 9.93
N ALA A 32 22.42 1.26 11.03
CA ALA A 32 21.84 2.54 11.44
C ALA A 32 21.85 2.67 12.97
N LYS A 33 21.82 3.92 13.44
CA LYS A 33 21.57 4.26 14.85
C LYS A 33 20.34 5.15 14.93
N VAL A 34 19.24 4.63 15.47
CA VAL A 34 17.93 5.30 15.53
C VAL A 34 17.24 4.89 16.83
N ASP A 35 16.56 5.81 17.51
CA ASP A 35 15.69 5.50 18.65
C ASP A 35 14.40 4.84 18.12
N LEU A 36 14.27 3.52 18.25
CA LEU A 36 13.15 2.76 17.67
C LEU A 36 11.97 2.59 18.63
N ASP A 37 12.21 2.65 19.95
CA ASP A 37 11.19 2.43 20.97
C ASP A 37 10.72 3.72 21.68
N GLY A 38 11.34 4.85 21.34
CA GLY A 38 10.99 6.18 21.81
C GLY A 38 11.44 6.45 23.25
N ASP A 39 12.49 5.78 23.71
CA ASP A 39 13.05 5.97 25.05
C ASP A 39 14.09 7.12 25.13
N GLY A 40 14.47 7.69 23.99
CA GLY A 40 15.45 8.77 23.85
C GLY A 40 16.88 8.29 23.61
N THR A 41 17.12 6.98 23.55
CA THR A 41 18.42 6.35 23.30
C THR A 41 18.43 5.73 21.91
N ALA A 42 19.51 5.94 21.17
CA ALA A 42 19.62 5.33 19.84
C ALA A 42 19.90 3.83 19.92
N ASP A 43 19.10 3.03 19.21
CA ASP A 43 19.29 1.61 18.99
C ASP A 43 20.20 1.34 17.80
N LEU A 44 21.09 0.35 17.93
CA LEU A 44 21.93 -0.12 16.82
C LEU A 44 21.18 -1.16 15.99
N VAL A 45 20.84 -0.81 14.76
CA VAL A 45 20.24 -1.72 13.77
C VAL A 45 21.33 -2.20 12.82
N SER A 46 21.39 -3.51 12.56
CA SER A 46 22.25 -4.06 11.52
C SER A 46 21.60 -5.23 10.79
N LEU A 47 21.89 -5.36 9.50
CA LEU A 47 21.42 -6.47 8.66
C LEU A 47 22.61 -7.35 8.26
N GLU A 48 22.49 -8.66 8.48
CA GLU A 48 23.44 -9.67 8.01
C GLU A 48 22.76 -10.57 6.99
N VAL A 49 23.35 -10.69 5.80
CA VAL A 49 22.88 -11.57 4.73
C VAL A 49 23.89 -12.71 4.60
N PRO A 50 23.52 -13.97 4.88
CA PRO A 50 24.41 -15.11 4.76
C PRO A 50 24.94 -15.28 3.33
N GLU A 51 26.24 -15.57 3.22
CA GLU A 51 26.84 -15.91 1.93
C GLU A 51 26.11 -17.12 1.29
N ASN A 52 25.83 -17.03 0.00
CA ASN A 52 25.14 -18.06 -0.79
C ASN A 52 23.69 -18.38 -0.36
N SER A 53 23.02 -17.48 0.38
CA SER A 53 21.57 -17.56 0.57
C SER A 53 20.82 -16.67 -0.43
N THR A 54 19.75 -17.21 -1.00
CA THR A 54 18.70 -16.41 -1.66
C THR A 54 17.67 -16.03 -0.61
N GLY A 55 17.65 -14.77 -0.21
CA GLY A 55 16.58 -14.21 0.60
C GLY A 55 16.73 -14.29 2.12
N ASP A 56 17.52 -15.20 2.68
CA ASP A 56 17.67 -15.27 4.14
C ASP A 56 18.45 -14.09 4.69
N PHE A 57 18.10 -13.66 5.89
CA PHE A 57 18.86 -12.67 6.64
C PHE A 57 18.73 -12.85 8.15
N LEU A 58 19.60 -12.14 8.87
CA LEU A 58 19.52 -11.92 10.31
C LEU A 58 19.48 -10.41 10.57
N LEU A 59 18.32 -9.94 11.04
CA LEU A 59 18.16 -8.57 11.54
C LEU A 59 18.60 -8.53 12.99
N LYS A 60 19.47 -7.60 13.35
CA LYS A 60 19.92 -7.35 14.72
C LYS A 60 19.53 -5.95 15.16
N ILE A 61 19.00 -5.84 16.38
CA ILE A 61 18.67 -4.58 17.04
C ILE A 61 19.22 -4.69 18.46
N ASN A 62 20.29 -3.94 18.75
CA ASN A 62 21.08 -4.07 19.97
C ASN A 62 21.53 -5.52 20.22
N ASP A 63 21.13 -6.12 21.35
CA ASP A 63 21.42 -7.49 21.74
C ASP A 63 20.37 -8.50 21.24
N LYS A 64 19.33 -8.03 20.54
CA LYS A 64 18.25 -8.86 19.99
C LYS A 64 18.50 -9.18 18.52
N SER A 65 17.98 -10.32 18.08
CA SER A 65 18.04 -10.70 16.68
C SER A 65 16.84 -11.52 16.26
N VAL A 66 16.48 -11.43 14.98
CA VAL A 66 15.44 -12.23 14.34
C VAL A 66 15.89 -12.66 12.96
N LYS A 67 15.62 -13.93 12.61
CA LYS A 67 15.84 -14.44 11.26
C LYS A 67 14.61 -14.15 10.41
N GLY A 68 14.82 -13.77 9.16
CA GLY A 68 13.75 -13.61 8.18
C GLY A 68 14.19 -14.10 6.81
N ARG A 69 13.24 -14.09 5.87
CA ARG A 69 13.47 -14.50 4.50
C ARG A 69 12.60 -13.69 3.55
N LEU A 70 13.22 -13.03 2.58
CA LEU A 70 12.57 -12.42 1.42
C LEU A 70 12.65 -13.38 0.21
N SER A 71 11.95 -13.06 -0.87
CA SER A 71 11.99 -13.81 -2.13
C SER A 71 13.31 -13.68 -2.88
N ASP A 72 14.04 -12.57 -2.68
CA ASP A 72 15.36 -12.32 -3.26
C ASP A 72 16.32 -11.72 -2.21
N THR A 73 17.59 -11.62 -2.58
CA THR A 73 18.70 -11.15 -1.75
C THR A 73 18.37 -9.79 -1.14
N PRO A 74 18.33 -9.69 0.20
CA PRO A 74 18.10 -8.41 0.88
C PRO A 74 19.26 -7.46 0.57
N THR A 75 18.94 -6.20 0.28
CA THR A 75 19.94 -5.18 -0.07
C THR A 75 20.15 -4.15 1.04
N GLY A 76 19.27 -4.14 2.03
CA GLY A 76 19.31 -3.18 3.12
C GLY A 76 17.99 -3.14 3.87
N PHE A 77 17.74 -2.02 4.55
CA PHE A 77 16.49 -1.78 5.23
C PHE A 77 16.11 -0.30 5.19
N PHE A 78 14.82 -0.03 5.36
CA PHE A 78 14.29 1.30 5.59
C PHE A 78 13.92 1.51 7.05
N ILE A 79 13.97 2.75 7.49
CA ILE A 79 13.41 3.21 8.76
C ILE A 79 12.25 4.16 8.45
N THR A 80 11.09 3.92 9.07
CA THR A 80 9.89 4.75 8.89
C THR A 80 9.00 4.68 10.13
N ASP A 81 8.22 5.74 10.35
CA ASP A 81 7.15 5.76 11.35
C ASP A 81 5.80 5.44 10.67
N ILE A 82 5.21 4.28 11.00
CA ILE A 82 3.89 3.88 10.49
C ILE A 82 2.77 4.62 11.24
N ASP A 83 2.93 4.89 12.53
CA ASP A 83 1.92 5.54 13.38
C ASP A 83 2.55 6.43 14.46
N SER A 84 2.71 7.71 14.12
CA SER A 84 3.27 8.75 14.98
C SER A 84 2.55 8.98 16.33
N SER A 85 1.40 8.34 16.55
CA SER A 85 0.73 8.34 17.84
C SER A 85 1.29 7.32 18.84
N ASP A 86 2.00 6.28 18.37
CA ASP A 86 2.86 5.47 19.20
C ASP A 86 4.31 5.85 18.94
N ARG A 87 5.13 5.89 19.98
CA ARG A 87 6.49 6.44 19.89
C ARG A 87 7.46 5.49 19.18
N LEU A 88 6.93 4.52 18.43
CA LEU A 88 7.70 3.44 17.84
C LEU A 88 8.07 3.83 16.41
N THR A 89 9.21 3.33 15.95
CA THR A 89 9.63 3.44 14.56
C THR A 89 9.91 2.04 14.02
N GLU A 90 9.50 1.79 12.79
CA GLU A 90 9.59 0.49 12.16
C GLU A 90 10.85 0.33 11.28
N VAL A 91 11.33 -0.90 11.22
CA VAL A 91 12.42 -1.34 10.35
C VAL A 91 11.84 -2.22 9.24
N LEU A 92 12.11 -1.88 7.98
CA LEU A 92 11.64 -2.64 6.82
C LEU A 92 12.83 -3.25 6.11
N VAL A 93 13.09 -4.53 6.31
CA VAL A 93 14.14 -5.24 5.57
C VAL A 93 13.68 -5.39 4.13
N TYR A 94 14.54 -5.02 3.18
CA TYR A 94 14.14 -4.74 1.80
C TYR A 94 14.95 -5.54 0.77
N THR A 95 14.25 -5.97 -0.28
CA THR A 95 14.87 -6.35 -1.56
C THR A 95 14.11 -5.68 -2.71
N PRO A 96 14.80 -5.22 -3.78
CA PRO A 96 14.13 -4.72 -4.98
C PRO A 96 13.40 -5.82 -5.76
N GLY A 97 13.73 -7.10 -5.50
CA GLY A 97 13.19 -8.22 -6.28
C GLY A 97 13.54 -8.14 -7.78
N PRO A 98 13.10 -9.12 -8.58
CA PRO A 98 13.22 -9.07 -10.03
C PRO A 98 12.22 -8.06 -10.62
N SER A 99 12.65 -7.24 -11.58
CA SER A 99 11.77 -6.33 -12.35
C SER A 99 10.96 -5.34 -11.48
N ASP A 100 11.59 -4.76 -10.46
CA ASP A 100 10.96 -3.83 -9.51
C ASP A 100 9.76 -4.45 -8.75
N ASP A 101 9.85 -5.76 -8.50
CA ASP A 101 8.98 -6.51 -7.58
C ASP A 101 9.45 -6.32 -6.13
N ASP A 102 9.55 -5.05 -5.68
CA ASP A 102 10.03 -4.69 -4.35
C ASP A 102 9.32 -5.50 -3.24
N GLU A 103 10.06 -5.85 -2.19
CA GLU A 103 9.55 -6.65 -1.09
C GLU A 103 10.11 -6.18 0.26
N TYR A 104 9.26 -6.21 1.29
CA TYR A 104 9.56 -5.69 2.62
C TYR A 104 9.05 -6.61 3.72
N LEU A 105 9.93 -7.06 4.61
CA LEU A 105 9.53 -7.58 5.91
C LEU A 105 9.60 -6.47 6.95
N VAL A 106 8.46 -6.18 7.55
CA VAL A 106 8.26 -5.05 8.46
C VAL A 106 8.41 -5.52 9.90
N TYR A 107 9.26 -4.84 10.67
CA TYR A 107 9.55 -5.14 12.06
C TYR A 107 9.35 -3.93 12.96
N GLN A 108 9.01 -4.20 14.21
CA GLN A 108 8.90 -3.22 15.29
C GLN A 108 9.69 -3.71 16.50
N TYR A 109 10.41 -2.82 17.16
CA TYR A 109 11.15 -3.09 18.39
C TYR A 109 10.53 -2.32 19.55
N ASP A 110 10.38 -2.95 20.72
CA ASP A 110 9.76 -2.35 21.91
C ASP A 110 10.72 -2.23 23.11
N GLY A 111 12.03 -2.19 22.84
CA GLY A 111 13.09 -2.23 23.86
C GLY A 111 13.38 -3.64 24.40
N LYS A 112 12.49 -4.61 24.14
CA LYS A 112 12.61 -5.98 24.69
C LYS A 112 12.62 -7.04 23.62
N LYS A 113 11.81 -6.89 22.58
CA LYS A 113 11.59 -7.89 21.55
C LYS A 113 11.40 -7.24 20.18
N ILE A 114 11.88 -7.94 19.16
CA ILE A 114 11.61 -7.64 17.75
C ILE A 114 10.33 -8.40 17.34
N TRP A 115 9.35 -7.66 16.84
CA TRP A 115 8.07 -8.16 16.36
C TRP A 115 8.00 -8.02 14.85
N GLU A 116 7.70 -9.11 14.15
CA GLU A 116 7.34 -9.03 12.74
C GLU A 116 5.89 -8.52 12.63
N LEU A 117 5.71 -7.38 11.98
CA LEU A 117 4.40 -6.79 11.74
C LEU A 117 3.75 -7.34 10.48
N GLY A 118 4.55 -7.81 9.52
CA GLY A 118 4.05 -8.47 8.33
C GLY A 118 4.93 -8.23 7.12
N HIS A 119 4.36 -8.57 5.97
CA HIS A 119 5.03 -8.60 4.69
C HIS A 119 4.28 -7.69 3.71
N LEU A 120 4.99 -6.74 3.11
CA LEU A 120 4.50 -5.86 2.04
C LEU A 120 5.29 -6.15 0.76
N SER A 121 4.62 -6.04 -0.39
CA SER A 121 5.25 -6.13 -1.71
C SER A 121 4.87 -4.88 -2.49
N ARG A 122 5.69 -4.49 -3.47
CA ARG A 122 5.58 -3.27 -4.28
C ARG A 122 5.80 -2.00 -3.47
N TRP A 123 5.25 -0.87 -3.87
CA TRP A 123 5.68 0.44 -3.36
C TRP A 123 4.78 0.95 -2.23
N PRO A 124 5.19 0.84 -0.94
CA PRO A 124 4.42 1.35 0.17
C PRO A 124 4.53 2.87 0.33
N LEU A 125 3.45 3.47 0.83
CA LEU A 125 3.33 4.85 1.29
C LEU A 125 2.80 4.83 2.73
N PHE A 126 3.66 5.28 3.65
CA PHE A 126 3.34 5.38 5.08
C PHE A 126 2.70 6.73 5.38
N LEU A 127 1.52 6.71 6.02
CA LEU A 127 0.76 7.93 6.30
C LEU A 127 0.96 8.47 7.72
N GLY A 128 1.73 7.77 8.56
CA GLY A 128 2.03 8.19 9.95
C GLY A 128 0.82 8.13 10.90
N ASN A 129 -0.27 7.48 10.51
CA ASN A 129 -1.51 7.33 11.30
C ASN A 129 -1.97 5.88 11.42
N GLY A 130 -1.03 4.93 11.29
CA GLY A 130 -1.29 3.50 11.29
C GLY A 130 -1.81 2.98 9.95
N ILE A 131 -1.87 3.79 8.90
CA ILE A 131 -2.30 3.38 7.56
C ILE A 131 -1.09 3.34 6.62
N VAL A 132 -1.02 2.26 5.86
CA VAL A 132 -0.08 2.10 4.74
C VAL A 132 -0.88 1.88 3.46
N TYR A 133 -0.58 2.65 2.42
CA TYR A 133 -1.03 2.35 1.06
C TYR A 133 0.06 1.63 0.31
N VAL A 134 -0.28 0.59 -0.44
CA VAL A 134 0.68 -0.14 -1.27
C VAL A 134 0.21 -0.05 -2.71
N LYS A 135 1.06 0.47 -3.59
CA LYS A 135 0.78 0.55 -5.02
C LYS A 135 1.40 -0.62 -5.76
N ASP A 136 0.62 -1.27 -6.61
CA ASP A 136 1.02 -2.41 -7.43
C ASP A 136 0.69 -2.15 -8.89
N TRP A 137 1.64 -2.38 -9.79
CA TRP A 137 1.42 -2.16 -11.22
C TRP A 137 0.69 -3.35 -11.83
N MET A 138 -0.54 -3.11 -12.27
CA MET A 138 -1.41 -4.13 -12.84
C MET A 138 -1.35 -4.15 -14.37
N GLY A 139 -0.22 -3.79 -14.97
CA GLY A 139 0.00 -3.83 -16.42
C GLY A 139 -0.43 -2.58 -17.18
N PHE A 140 -1.56 -1.96 -16.86
CA PHE A 140 -2.02 -0.70 -17.47
C PHE A 140 -2.66 0.28 -16.49
N TRP A 141 -2.60 -0.02 -15.20
CA TRP A 141 -3.17 0.77 -14.11
C TRP A 141 -2.50 0.41 -12.78
N GLU A 142 -2.63 1.26 -11.77
CA GLU A 142 -2.09 1.01 -10.42
C GLU A 142 -3.19 0.53 -9.47
N LYS A 143 -3.02 -0.66 -8.90
CA LYS A 143 -3.83 -1.14 -7.77
C LYS A 143 -3.30 -0.49 -6.49
N VAL A 144 -4.18 0.12 -5.71
CA VAL A 144 -3.85 0.68 -4.39
C VAL A 144 -4.47 -0.19 -3.30
N GLU A 145 -3.65 -0.90 -2.55
CA GLU A 145 -4.06 -1.67 -1.38
C GLU A 145 -3.93 -0.85 -0.10
N LYS A 146 -4.80 -1.13 0.87
CA LYS A 146 -4.76 -0.49 2.19
C LYS A 146 -4.39 -1.52 3.24
N PHE A 147 -3.44 -1.16 4.10
CA PHE A 147 -3.11 -1.88 5.32
C PHE A 147 -3.33 -0.97 6.52
N VAL A 148 -3.72 -1.57 7.65
CA VAL A 148 -3.88 -0.88 8.94
C VAL A 148 -3.06 -1.60 9.99
N LEU A 149 -2.27 -0.86 10.75
CA LEU A 149 -1.53 -1.37 11.89
C LEU A 149 -2.50 -1.72 13.02
N ASN A 150 -2.62 -3.01 13.31
CA ASN A 150 -3.31 -3.50 14.50
C ASN A 150 -2.30 -3.56 15.65
N LYS A 151 -2.28 -2.51 16.49
CA LYS A 151 -1.34 -2.40 17.62
C LYS A 151 -1.46 -3.53 18.63
N LYS A 152 -2.67 -4.06 18.84
CA LYS A 152 -2.92 -5.13 19.82
C LYS A 152 -2.31 -6.44 19.37
N GLU A 153 -2.43 -6.74 18.08
CA GLU A 153 -1.92 -7.98 17.48
C GLU A 153 -0.52 -7.83 16.90
N ARG A 154 0.02 -6.60 16.91
CA ARG A 154 1.30 -6.21 16.28
C ARG A 154 1.40 -6.75 14.86
N ARG A 155 0.42 -6.39 14.03
CA ARG A 155 0.38 -6.80 12.63
C ARG A 155 -0.18 -5.73 11.71
N LEU A 156 0.33 -5.66 10.48
CA LEU A 156 -0.30 -4.95 9.38
C LEU A 156 -1.41 -5.81 8.80
N GLN A 157 -2.64 -5.33 8.93
CA GLN A 157 -3.83 -6.02 8.43
C GLN A 157 -4.27 -5.38 7.11
N ARG A 158 -4.28 -6.18 6.04
CA ARG A 158 -4.87 -5.78 4.75
C ARG A 158 -6.37 -5.55 4.91
N ILE A 159 -6.85 -4.42 4.39
CA ILE A 159 -8.26 -4.04 4.31
C ILE A 159 -8.68 -4.12 2.83
N PRO A 160 -9.32 -5.21 2.39
CA PRO A 160 -9.75 -5.35 1.00
C PRO A 160 -10.86 -4.36 0.67
N GLN A 161 -10.91 -3.93 -0.59
CA GLN A 161 -11.96 -3.07 -1.14
C GLN A 161 -12.93 -3.91 -1.96
N GLU A 162 -14.19 -3.49 -2.05
CA GLU A 162 -15.16 -4.16 -2.95
C GLU A 162 -14.82 -3.93 -4.43
N LEU A 163 -14.23 -2.77 -4.73
CA LEU A 163 -13.77 -2.35 -6.05
C LEU A 163 -12.45 -1.60 -5.90
N TYR A 164 -11.55 -1.77 -6.86
CA TYR A 164 -10.34 -0.95 -6.96
C TYR A 164 -10.49 0.01 -8.14
N TYR A 165 -10.18 1.28 -7.91
CA TYR A 165 -10.26 2.30 -8.95
C TYR A 165 -9.18 2.07 -10.02
N VAL A 166 -9.59 2.16 -11.29
CA VAL A 166 -8.72 2.02 -12.47
C VAL A 166 -8.57 3.38 -13.16
N GLY A 167 -9.68 4.04 -13.48
CA GLY A 167 -9.69 5.42 -13.99
C GLY A 167 -9.07 5.64 -15.37
N VAL A 168 -8.94 4.60 -16.19
CA VAL A 168 -8.26 4.69 -17.49
C VAL A 168 -9.27 5.05 -18.57
N LYS A 169 -9.08 6.24 -19.17
CA LYS A 169 -9.88 6.70 -20.32
C LYS A 169 -9.26 6.22 -21.62
N THR A 170 -10.09 5.70 -22.51
CA THR A 170 -9.63 5.15 -23.79
C THR A 170 -10.73 5.19 -24.85
N THR A 171 -10.41 4.73 -26.06
CA THR A 171 -11.31 4.74 -27.21
C THR A 171 -11.54 3.33 -27.72
N VAL A 172 -12.81 3.01 -27.99
CA VAL A 172 -13.23 1.70 -28.51
C VAL A 172 -12.68 1.49 -29.93
N SER A 173 -11.90 0.43 -30.11
CA SER A 173 -11.28 0.08 -31.40
C SER A 173 -12.10 -0.92 -32.21
N GLN A 174 -12.81 -1.81 -31.51
CA GLN A 174 -13.77 -2.76 -32.08
C GLN A 174 -15.00 -2.81 -31.17
N SER A 175 -16.18 -3.06 -31.74
CA SER A 175 -17.40 -3.18 -30.95
C SER A 175 -17.32 -4.37 -29.99
N PHE A 176 -17.70 -4.17 -28.72
CA PHE A 176 -17.80 -5.24 -27.72
C PHE A 176 -18.95 -4.98 -26.74
N PRO A 177 -19.54 -6.04 -26.16
CA PRO A 177 -20.65 -5.92 -25.21
C PRO A 177 -20.16 -5.53 -23.81
N ILE A 178 -20.99 -4.77 -23.11
CA ILE A 178 -20.94 -4.62 -21.65
C ILE A 178 -22.19 -5.26 -21.02
N TYR A 179 -22.00 -5.93 -19.89
CA TYR A 179 -23.03 -6.75 -19.25
C TYR A 179 -23.57 -6.13 -17.97
N GLN A 180 -24.77 -6.54 -17.55
CA GLN A 180 -25.41 -6.05 -16.33
C GLN A 180 -24.64 -6.42 -15.06
N ARG A 181 -24.04 -7.60 -15.05
CA ARG A 181 -23.19 -8.13 -13.97
C ARG A 181 -22.09 -8.97 -14.59
N PRO A 182 -20.97 -9.19 -13.89
CA PRO A 182 -19.98 -10.16 -14.32
C PRO A 182 -20.60 -11.52 -14.62
N LYS A 183 -20.16 -12.17 -15.70
CA LYS A 183 -20.63 -13.49 -16.17
C LYS A 183 -22.16 -13.57 -16.47
N SER A 184 -22.88 -12.43 -16.52
CA SER A 184 -24.29 -12.38 -16.89
C SER A 184 -24.48 -12.45 -18.42
N PRO A 185 -25.52 -13.12 -18.93
CA PRO A 185 -25.85 -13.08 -20.36
C PRO A 185 -26.53 -11.78 -20.80
N VAL A 186 -26.98 -10.93 -19.85
CA VAL A 186 -27.73 -9.71 -20.14
C VAL A 186 -26.78 -8.61 -20.60
N VAL A 187 -26.80 -8.31 -21.89
CA VAL A 187 -26.06 -7.20 -22.51
C VAL A 187 -26.81 -5.89 -22.24
N ILE A 188 -26.11 -4.93 -21.64
CA ILE A 188 -26.62 -3.56 -21.43
C ILE A 188 -26.44 -2.73 -22.71
N ALA A 189 -25.27 -2.84 -23.34
CA ALA A 189 -24.96 -2.14 -24.57
C ALA A 189 -23.86 -2.86 -25.35
N ASN A 190 -23.83 -2.64 -26.67
CA ASN A 190 -22.66 -2.88 -27.49
C ASN A 190 -21.97 -1.54 -27.74
N LEU A 191 -20.70 -1.43 -27.36
CA LEU A 191 -19.96 -0.17 -27.45
C LEU A 191 -19.57 0.12 -28.90
N LYS A 192 -19.81 1.35 -29.34
CA LYS A 192 -19.57 1.76 -30.73
C LYS A 192 -18.09 2.06 -30.94
N VAL A 193 -17.53 1.61 -32.07
CA VAL A 193 -16.17 1.99 -32.50
C VAL A 193 -16.03 3.52 -32.54
N GLY A 194 -14.93 4.02 -31.98
CA GLY A 194 -14.64 5.46 -31.87
C GLY A 194 -15.29 6.17 -30.68
N SER A 195 -16.17 5.51 -29.91
CA SER A 195 -16.71 6.10 -28.67
C SER A 195 -15.67 6.11 -27.56
N SER A 196 -15.76 7.10 -26.68
CA SER A 196 -14.92 7.19 -25.49
C SER A 196 -15.53 6.41 -24.33
N ILE A 197 -14.68 5.71 -23.59
CA ILE A 197 -15.03 4.99 -22.37
C ILE A 197 -13.99 5.24 -21.28
N GLU A 198 -14.38 4.94 -20.06
CA GLU A 198 -13.50 4.84 -18.90
C GLU A 198 -13.58 3.41 -18.35
N VAL A 199 -12.43 2.73 -18.29
CA VAL A 199 -12.27 1.54 -17.46
C VAL A 199 -12.20 2.05 -16.02
N LEU A 200 -13.33 1.97 -15.33
CA LEU A 200 -13.55 2.71 -14.09
C LEU A 200 -13.00 1.98 -12.88
N ALA A 201 -13.30 0.69 -12.76
CA ALA A 201 -12.92 -0.10 -11.59
C ALA A 201 -12.69 -1.57 -11.94
N TRP A 202 -11.88 -2.24 -11.14
CA TRP A 202 -11.61 -3.67 -11.20
C TRP A 202 -12.30 -4.40 -10.04
N LEU A 203 -12.69 -5.66 -10.29
CA LEU A 203 -13.44 -6.49 -9.34
C LEU A 203 -12.51 -7.56 -8.71
N PRO A 204 -12.09 -7.39 -7.45
CA PRO A 204 -11.15 -8.29 -6.77
C PRO A 204 -11.70 -9.70 -6.53
N GLN A 205 -13.01 -9.88 -6.58
CA GLN A 205 -13.62 -11.22 -6.47
C GLN A 205 -13.16 -12.19 -7.58
N PHE A 206 -12.57 -11.68 -8.68
CA PHE A 206 -12.00 -12.47 -9.77
C PHE A 206 -10.47 -12.47 -9.78
N GLU A 207 -9.80 -12.05 -8.71
CA GLU A 207 -8.33 -11.98 -8.62
C GLU A 207 -7.65 -13.33 -8.85
N LYS A 208 -8.34 -14.43 -8.54
CA LYS A 208 -7.86 -15.80 -8.76
C LYS A 208 -8.10 -16.33 -10.18
N ASP A 209 -8.92 -15.64 -10.98
CA ASP A 209 -9.11 -15.98 -12.39
C ASP A 209 -7.88 -15.50 -13.17
N ASP A 210 -7.62 -16.10 -14.35
CA ASP A 210 -6.57 -15.65 -15.25
C ASP A 210 -6.67 -14.14 -15.48
N TYR A 211 -5.53 -13.44 -15.55
CA TYR A 211 -5.51 -11.98 -15.66
C TYR A 211 -6.40 -11.45 -16.81
N SER A 212 -6.44 -12.17 -17.94
CA SER A 212 -7.30 -11.83 -19.09
C SER A 212 -8.81 -12.05 -18.87
N GLU A 213 -9.19 -12.86 -17.89
CA GLU A 213 -10.57 -13.18 -17.51
C GLU A 213 -11.11 -12.27 -16.40
N GLN A 214 -10.25 -11.44 -15.80
CA GLN A 214 -10.64 -10.54 -14.72
C GLN A 214 -11.61 -9.46 -15.23
N TRP A 215 -12.54 -9.09 -14.37
CA TRP A 215 -13.67 -8.23 -14.74
C TRP A 215 -13.48 -6.79 -14.31
N TYR A 216 -13.92 -5.91 -15.19
CA TYR A 216 -13.83 -4.47 -15.04
C TYR A 216 -15.22 -3.83 -15.21
N LEU A 217 -15.49 -2.80 -14.41
CA LEU A 217 -16.60 -1.88 -14.58
C LEU A 217 -16.20 -0.82 -15.61
N ILE A 218 -17.03 -0.66 -16.63
CA ILE A 218 -16.85 0.29 -17.73
C ILE A 218 -17.92 1.37 -17.61
N ARG A 219 -17.50 2.63 -17.79
CA ARG A 219 -18.38 3.78 -17.93
C ARG A 219 -18.29 4.32 -19.35
N THR A 220 -19.44 4.49 -20.01
CA THR A 220 -19.50 5.11 -21.34
C THR A 220 -19.47 6.64 -21.25
N GLU A 221 -19.20 7.32 -22.36
CA GLU A 221 -19.29 8.79 -22.47
C GLU A 221 -20.65 9.39 -22.06
N HIS A 222 -21.72 8.60 -22.07
CA HIS A 222 -23.06 9.00 -21.64
C HIS A 222 -23.40 8.57 -20.20
N GLY A 223 -22.44 8.04 -19.45
CA GLY A 223 -22.62 7.64 -18.05
C GLY A 223 -23.27 6.28 -17.83
N LEU A 224 -23.45 5.46 -18.88
CA LEU A 224 -23.95 4.09 -18.73
C LEU A 224 -22.85 3.20 -18.15
N LEU A 225 -23.21 2.38 -17.17
CA LEU A 225 -22.31 1.44 -16.50
C LEU A 225 -22.60 0.00 -16.92
N GLY A 226 -21.54 -0.77 -17.14
CA GLY A 226 -21.63 -2.22 -17.37
C GLY A 226 -20.27 -2.89 -17.24
N TYR A 227 -20.26 -4.21 -17.23
CA TYR A 227 -19.06 -5.00 -16.94
C TYR A 227 -18.53 -5.68 -18.19
N ALA A 228 -17.21 -5.84 -18.30
CA ALA A 228 -16.57 -6.66 -19.33
C ALA A 228 -15.32 -7.35 -18.76
N PRO A 229 -14.97 -8.58 -19.21
CA PRO A 229 -13.68 -9.17 -18.90
C PRO A 229 -12.57 -8.50 -19.72
N LEU A 230 -11.34 -8.46 -19.20
CA LEU A 230 -10.21 -7.78 -19.85
C LEU A 230 -10.02 -8.22 -21.32
N LYS A 231 -10.03 -9.52 -21.60
CA LYS A 231 -9.92 -10.07 -22.96
C LYS A 231 -11.01 -9.58 -23.93
N GLY A 232 -12.17 -9.20 -23.39
CA GLY A 232 -13.32 -8.71 -24.13
C GLY A 232 -13.25 -7.22 -24.45
N ILE A 233 -12.42 -6.46 -23.74
CA ILE A 233 -12.23 -5.03 -23.96
C ILE A 233 -11.39 -4.83 -25.23
N LYS A 234 -11.94 -4.13 -26.23
CA LYS A 234 -11.27 -3.86 -27.52
C LYS A 234 -11.05 -2.35 -27.70
N VAL A 235 -9.85 -1.89 -27.35
CA VAL A 235 -9.47 -0.47 -27.29
C VAL A 235 -8.05 -0.27 -27.87
N THR A 236 -7.69 0.96 -28.27
CA THR A 236 -6.38 1.22 -28.91
C THR A 236 -5.30 1.76 -27.96
N ASN A 237 -5.67 2.39 -26.85
CA ASN A 237 -4.75 3.23 -26.07
C ASN A 237 -4.82 2.87 -24.58
N LEU A 238 -4.45 1.64 -24.21
CA LEU A 238 -4.17 1.33 -22.81
C LEU A 238 -2.67 1.56 -22.56
N PRO A 239 -2.30 2.19 -21.43
CA PRO A 239 -0.91 2.49 -21.11
C PRO A 239 -0.22 1.23 -20.57
N TRP A 240 -0.05 0.23 -21.43
CA TRP A 240 0.68 -0.98 -21.06
C TRP A 240 2.13 -0.62 -20.70
N ALA A 241 2.70 -1.31 -19.72
CA ALA A 241 4.15 -1.31 -19.58
C ALA A 241 4.77 -1.98 -20.82
N ASP A 242 5.82 -1.36 -21.35
CA ASP A 242 6.68 -1.94 -22.38
C ASP A 242 7.48 -3.14 -21.84
#